data_AF-A0A5C7Y036-F1
#
_entry.id   AF-A0A5C7Y036-F1
#
_cell.length_a   1.000
_cell.length_b   1.000
_cell.length_c   1.000
_cell.angle_alpha   90.00
_cell.angle_beta   90.00
_cell.angle_gamma   90.00
#
_symmetry.space_group_name_H-M   'P 1'
#
loop_
_entity.id
_entity.type
_entity.pdbx_description
1 polymer ?
#
loop_
_entity_poly.entity_id
_entity_poly.type
_entity_poly.pdbx_seq_one_letter_code
_entity_poly.pdbx_strand_id
1 'polypeptide(L)'
;MSVVQESIRARTCALWVDPKVHGAEVARFRSKVVAGPGDRDCSIWIGSIGGDGYGRFYITRGGVGLCVRSNRYALALESGGRLGADVFALHECDNPVCVKVNPVGCGVQHVVAGDQHDNMRRMARTGRGGGRSVIRGAGRGHDSRRALSVALREAVRHGKWDAEAVYEARSGSGLKLF
;
A
#
# COMPACT_ATOMS: atom_id res chain seq x y z
N MET A 1 35.18 5.28 21.48
CA MET A 1 34.18 5.42 20.41
C MET A 1 33.12 4.37 20.68
N SER A 2 31.97 4.75 21.24
CA SER A 2 31.10 3.83 21.99
C SER A 2 29.98 3.23 21.15
N VAL A 3 29.61 2.00 21.48
CA VAL A 3 28.51 1.17 20.96
C VAL A 3 27.15 1.91 20.90
N VAL A 4 27.03 3.02 21.62
CA VAL A 4 25.83 3.87 21.66
C VAL A 4 25.65 4.69 20.37
N GLN A 5 26.73 5.02 19.64
CA GLN A 5 26.64 5.71 18.34
C GLN A 5 26.17 4.79 17.21
N GLU A 6 26.38 3.47 17.35
CA GLU A 6 25.93 2.46 16.38
C GLU A 6 24.44 2.16 16.55
N SER A 7 23.92 2.24 17.77
CA SER A 7 22.49 2.14 18.11
C SER A 7 21.66 3.33 17.60
N ILE A 8 22.27 4.52 17.46
CA ILE A 8 21.59 5.71 16.88
C ILE A 8 21.48 5.61 15.35
N ARG A 9 22.38 4.89 14.68
CA ARG A 9 22.33 4.65 13.21
C ARG A 9 21.20 3.72 12.77
N ALA A 10 20.57 2.99 13.69
CA ALA A 10 19.39 2.17 13.41
C ALA A 10 18.10 3.01 13.19
N ARG A 11 18.15 4.34 13.35
CA ARG A 11 17.00 5.25 13.15
C ARG A 11 16.92 5.88 11.75
N THR A 12 17.71 5.42 10.78
CA THR A 12 17.68 5.94 9.40
C THR A 12 17.53 4.83 8.35
N CYS A 13 16.59 3.89 8.54
CA CYS A 13 16.27 2.91 7.50
C CYS A 13 15.45 3.56 6.39
N ALA A 14 16.13 4.34 5.56
CA ALA A 14 15.63 4.70 4.24
C ALA A 14 15.44 3.40 3.44
N LEU A 15 14.25 3.20 2.87
CA LEU A 15 14.03 2.12 1.91
C LEU A 15 14.71 2.53 0.60
N TRP A 16 15.60 1.68 0.08
CA TRP A 16 16.27 1.90 -1.20
C TRP A 16 15.90 0.80 -2.20
N VAL A 17 15.38 1.21 -3.35
CA VAL A 17 14.92 0.37 -4.46
C VAL A 17 15.54 0.90 -5.76
N ASP A 18 16.65 0.29 -6.18
CA ASP A 18 17.26 0.57 -7.47
C ASP A 18 16.93 -0.55 -8.47
N PRO A 19 16.25 -0.28 -9.60
CA PRO A 19 15.92 -1.31 -10.58
C PRO A 19 17.12 -2.06 -11.19
N LYS A 20 18.30 -1.44 -11.22
CA LYS A 20 19.53 -2.04 -11.74
C LYS A 20 20.18 -2.94 -10.68
N VAL A 21 20.31 -2.46 -9.45
CA VAL A 21 20.91 -3.25 -8.36
C VAL A 21 19.96 -4.33 -7.86
N HIS A 22 18.65 -4.07 -7.88
CA HIS A 22 17.61 -4.90 -7.29
C HIS A 22 16.66 -5.52 -8.33
N GLY A 23 17.14 -5.76 -9.55
CA GLY A 23 16.32 -6.18 -10.69
C GLY A 23 15.43 -7.40 -10.43
N ALA A 24 15.96 -8.46 -9.84
CA ALA A 24 15.17 -9.66 -9.50
C ALA A 24 14.07 -9.38 -8.47
N GLU A 25 14.34 -8.51 -7.49
CA GLU A 25 13.35 -8.11 -6.50
C GLU A 25 12.25 -7.25 -7.12
N VAL A 26 12.61 -6.29 -7.98
CA VAL A 26 11.68 -5.45 -8.73
C VAL A 26 10.82 -6.28 -9.68
N ALA A 27 11.40 -7.26 -10.37
CA ALA A 27 10.64 -8.18 -11.22
C ALA A 27 9.62 -8.98 -10.40
N ARG A 28 10.01 -9.50 -9.23
CA ARG A 28 9.11 -10.21 -8.31
C ARG A 28 8.03 -9.31 -7.70
N PHE A 29 8.33 -8.03 -7.48
CA PHE A 29 7.33 -7.06 -7.07
C PHE A 29 6.30 -6.86 -8.20
N ARG A 30 6.78 -6.54 -9.41
CA ARG A 30 5.93 -6.28 -10.59
C ARG A 30 5.06 -7.48 -10.98
N SER A 31 5.55 -8.70 -10.84
CA SER A 31 4.74 -9.91 -11.10
C SER A 31 3.58 -10.10 -10.13
N LYS A 32 3.53 -9.33 -9.04
CA LYS A 32 2.45 -9.32 -8.04
C LYS A 32 1.60 -8.04 -8.13
N VAL A 33 1.66 -7.33 -9.25
CA VAL A 33 0.85 -6.14 -9.50
C VAL A 33 0.00 -6.36 -10.74
N VAL A 34 -1.31 -6.17 -10.60
CA VAL A 34 -2.23 -6.11 -11.73
C VAL A 34 -2.63 -4.66 -11.93
N ALA A 35 -2.23 -4.08 -13.07
CA ALA A 35 -2.50 -2.68 -13.38
C ALA A 35 -3.96 -2.47 -13.77
N GLY A 36 -4.58 -1.44 -13.21
CA GLY A 36 -5.87 -0.94 -13.69
C GLY A 36 -5.74 -0.25 -15.05
N PRO A 37 -6.81 -0.26 -15.87
CA PRO A 37 -6.75 0.15 -17.27
C PRO A 37 -6.54 1.66 -17.47
N GLY A 38 -6.96 2.51 -16.52
CA GLY A 38 -6.79 3.97 -16.61
C GLY A 38 -6.20 4.61 -15.36
N ASP A 39 -5.88 5.90 -15.43
CA ASP A 39 -5.23 6.67 -14.35
C ASP A 39 -6.02 6.70 -13.04
N ARG A 40 -7.34 6.56 -13.12
CA ARG A 40 -8.26 6.51 -11.96
C ARG A 40 -8.34 5.12 -11.34
N ASP A 41 -7.96 4.09 -12.07
CA ASP A 41 -8.00 2.71 -11.62
C ASP A 41 -6.75 2.37 -10.80
N CYS A 42 -6.96 1.66 -9.69
CA CYS A 42 -5.86 1.22 -8.83
C CYS A 42 -5.00 0.19 -9.56
N SER A 43 -3.70 0.16 -9.28
CA SER A 43 -2.88 -1.03 -9.57
C SER A 43 -2.89 -1.90 -8.32
N ILE A 44 -3.42 -3.11 -8.41
CA ILE A 44 -3.72 -3.95 -7.25
C ILE A 44 -2.56 -4.89 -6.94
N TRP A 45 -2.13 -4.87 -5.68
CA TRP A 45 -1.21 -5.85 -5.12
C TRP A 45 -1.91 -7.19 -4.91
N ILE A 46 -1.42 -8.25 -5.55
CA ILE A 46 -1.97 -9.60 -5.44
C ILE A 46 -1.18 -10.54 -4.52
N GLY A 47 -0.20 -10.01 -3.80
CA GLY A 47 0.59 -10.79 -2.84
C GLY A 47 -0.11 -10.99 -1.48
N SER A 48 0.71 -11.14 -0.44
CA SER A 48 0.21 -11.29 0.94
C SER A 48 -0.38 -9.96 1.46
N ILE A 49 -1.40 -10.08 2.30
CA ILE A 49 -2.16 -8.97 2.90
C ILE A 49 -2.13 -9.15 4.42
N GLY A 50 -1.70 -8.13 5.15
CA GLY A 50 -1.63 -8.15 6.60
C GLY A 50 -3.01 -8.04 7.27
N GLY A 51 -3.06 -8.26 8.59
CA GLY A 51 -4.28 -8.05 9.39
C GLY A 51 -4.85 -6.62 9.29
N ASP A 52 -3.99 -5.63 9.03
CA ASP A 52 -4.37 -4.22 8.83
C ASP A 52 -4.94 -3.92 7.44
N GLY A 53 -5.01 -4.92 6.56
CA GLY A 53 -5.51 -4.82 5.18
C GLY A 53 -4.48 -4.34 4.16
N TYR A 54 -3.26 -3.98 4.57
CA TYR A 54 -2.23 -3.51 3.63
C TYR A 54 -1.44 -4.67 3.04
N GLY A 55 -1.00 -4.51 1.78
CA GLY A 55 -0.10 -5.46 1.14
C GLY A 55 1.25 -5.60 1.85
N ARG A 56 1.83 -6.79 1.80
CA ARG A 56 3.12 -7.16 2.39
C ARG A 56 4.05 -7.71 1.32
N PHE A 57 5.24 -7.15 1.23
CA PHE A 57 6.30 -7.59 0.33
C PHE A 57 7.56 -7.92 1.14
N TYR A 58 7.94 -9.20 1.12
CA TYR A 58 9.08 -9.70 1.87
C TYR A 58 10.32 -9.67 0.98
N ILE A 59 11.34 -8.90 1.38
CA ILE A 59 12.60 -8.73 0.66
C ILE A 59 13.77 -9.25 1.50
N THR A 60 14.88 -9.58 0.86
CA THR A 60 16.10 -10.04 1.57
C THR A 60 17.26 -9.15 1.18
N ARG A 61 17.91 -8.52 2.17
CA ARG A 61 19.02 -7.58 1.98
C ARG A 61 20.17 -7.95 2.90
N GLY A 62 21.37 -8.18 2.36
CA GLY A 62 22.54 -8.57 3.15
C GLY A 62 22.30 -9.80 4.04
N GLY A 63 21.50 -10.77 3.57
CA GLY A 63 21.11 -11.96 4.34
C GLY A 63 19.95 -11.76 5.32
N VAL A 64 19.43 -10.52 5.48
CA VAL A 64 18.34 -10.22 6.42
C VAL A 64 17.01 -10.09 5.69
N GLY A 65 15.99 -10.82 6.16
CA GLY A 65 14.61 -10.71 5.67
C GLY A 65 13.90 -9.48 6.25
N LEU A 66 13.26 -8.69 5.40
CA LEU A 66 12.52 -7.48 5.75
C LEU A 66 11.11 -7.55 5.16
N CYS A 67 10.10 -7.17 5.95
CA CYS A 67 8.73 -7.05 5.46
C CYS A 67 8.39 -5.58 5.22
N VAL A 68 8.16 -5.22 3.95
CA VAL A 68 7.85 -3.85 3.52
C VAL A 68 6.38 -3.79 3.08
N ARG A 69 5.67 -2.70 3.39
CA ARG A 69 4.34 -2.47 2.80
C ARG A 69 4.47 -2.28 1.29
N SER A 70 3.59 -2.92 0.52
CA SER A 70 3.68 -2.90 -0.95
C SER A 70 3.58 -1.49 -1.53
N ASN A 71 2.73 -0.63 -0.97
CA ASN A 71 2.59 0.77 -1.38
C ASN A 71 3.88 1.58 -1.16
N ARG A 72 4.58 1.33 -0.06
CA ARG A 72 5.86 1.97 0.28
C ARG A 72 6.96 1.53 -0.67
N TYR A 73 6.98 0.24 -1.04
CA TYR A 73 7.90 -0.28 -2.04
C TYR A 73 7.68 0.35 -3.41
N ALA A 74 6.42 0.44 -3.86
CA ALA A 74 6.08 1.13 -5.11
C ALA A 74 6.49 2.60 -5.10
N LEU A 75 6.18 3.32 -4.01
CA LEU A 75 6.56 4.73 -3.90
C LEU A 75 8.07 4.91 -3.98
N ALA A 76 8.85 4.07 -3.29
CA ALA A 76 10.31 4.10 -3.39
C ALA A 76 10.80 3.81 -4.81
N LEU A 77 10.24 2.78 -5.47
CA LEU A 77 10.58 2.39 -6.84
C LEU A 77 10.35 3.54 -7.85
N GLU A 78 9.21 4.22 -7.75
CA GLU A 78 8.80 5.24 -8.71
C GLU A 78 9.37 6.64 -8.39
N SER A 79 9.77 6.90 -7.14
CA SER A 79 10.30 8.23 -6.70
C SER A 79 11.83 8.35 -6.77
N GLY A 80 12.48 7.66 -7.70
CA GLY A 80 13.94 7.71 -7.85
C GLY A 80 14.71 6.82 -6.87
N GLY A 81 14.03 5.87 -6.24
CA GLY A 81 14.66 4.74 -5.58
C GLY A 81 14.96 4.90 -4.10
N ARG A 82 14.81 6.07 -3.47
CA ARG A 82 15.05 6.22 -2.01
C ARG A 82 13.84 6.83 -1.32
N LEU A 83 13.46 6.26 -0.18
CA LEU A 83 12.34 6.75 0.62
C LEU A 83 12.73 6.81 2.10
N GLY A 84 12.77 8.02 2.66
CA GLY A 84 13.11 8.27 4.06
C GLY A 84 12.15 7.56 5.02
N ALA A 85 12.64 7.15 6.19
CA ALA A 85 11.86 6.40 7.18
C ALA A 85 10.62 7.17 7.70
N ASP A 86 10.73 8.50 7.70
CA ASP A 86 9.75 9.51 8.06
C ASP A 86 8.73 9.81 6.94
N VAL A 87 9.00 9.42 5.70
CA VAL A 87 8.08 9.61 4.57
C VAL A 87 7.00 8.54 4.59
N PHE A 88 5.73 8.92 4.58
CA PHE A 88 4.59 8.01 4.51
C PHE A 88 4.16 7.77 3.06
N ALA A 89 3.74 6.54 2.76
CA ALA A 89 3.05 6.22 1.51
C ALA A 89 1.53 6.30 1.75
N LEU A 90 0.94 7.44 1.38
CA LEU A 90 -0.45 7.78 1.64
C LEU A 90 -1.34 7.41 0.45
N HIS A 91 -2.56 6.97 0.72
CA HIS A 91 -3.54 6.66 -0.32
C HIS A 91 -4.54 7.82 -0.52
N GLU A 92 -4.56 8.38 -1.72
CA GLU A 92 -5.65 9.24 -2.22
C GLU A 92 -6.87 8.42 -2.65
N CYS A 93 -6.65 7.22 -3.19
CA CYS A 93 -7.71 6.30 -3.63
C CYS A 93 -8.37 5.51 -2.50
N ASP A 94 -7.90 5.69 -1.27
CA ASP A 94 -8.39 5.07 -0.05
C ASP A 94 -8.31 3.53 0.03
N ASN A 95 -7.55 2.92 -0.88
CA ASN A 95 -7.42 1.47 -1.07
C ASN A 95 -6.04 0.92 -0.59
N PRO A 96 -5.96 0.18 0.53
CA PRO A 96 -4.70 -0.29 1.13
C PRO A 96 -3.84 -1.26 0.28
N VAL A 97 -4.41 -1.89 -0.75
CA VAL A 97 -3.67 -2.77 -1.68
C VAL A 97 -3.33 -2.09 -3.00
N CYS A 98 -3.67 -0.81 -3.18
CA CYS A 98 -3.21 -0.06 -4.34
C CYS A 98 -1.69 0.19 -4.25
N VAL A 99 -0.98 0.00 -5.36
CA VAL A 99 0.46 0.30 -5.48
C VAL A 99 0.74 1.27 -6.63
N LYS A 100 -0.30 1.86 -7.21
CA LYS A 100 -0.17 2.83 -8.30
C LYS A 100 0.44 4.12 -7.76
N VAL A 101 1.50 4.59 -8.39
CA VAL A 101 2.06 5.92 -8.21
C VAL A 101 1.89 6.61 -9.56
N ASN A 102 1.08 7.66 -9.61
CA ASN A 102 0.89 8.39 -10.85
C ASN A 102 2.01 9.43 -10.99
N PRO A 103 2.35 9.83 -12.23
CA PRO A 103 3.25 10.95 -12.45
C PRO A 103 2.73 12.23 -11.79
N VAL A 104 3.66 13.09 -11.37
CA VAL A 104 3.33 14.44 -10.90
C VAL A 104 2.59 15.19 -12.01
N GLY A 105 1.50 15.88 -11.66
CA GLY A 105 0.65 16.58 -12.63
C GLY A 105 -0.50 15.76 -13.21
N CYS A 106 -0.56 14.43 -12.97
CA CYS A 106 -1.77 13.67 -13.26
C CYS A 106 -2.94 14.21 -12.40
N GLY A 107 -4.10 14.43 -13.02
CA GLY A 107 -5.29 14.97 -12.35
C GLY A 107 -5.88 14.07 -11.25
N VAL A 108 -5.39 12.83 -11.14
CA VAL A 108 -5.70 11.91 -10.04
C VAL A 108 -4.40 11.30 -9.53
N GLN A 109 -4.32 11.09 -8.23
CA GLN A 109 -3.20 10.44 -7.57
C GLN A 109 -3.70 9.21 -6.81
N HIS A 110 -2.81 8.24 -6.58
CA HIS A 110 -3.11 7.02 -5.81
C HIS A 110 -2.21 6.96 -4.58
N VAL A 111 -1.01 6.40 -4.70
CA VAL A 111 0.00 6.42 -3.65
C VAL A 111 0.86 7.67 -3.82
N VAL A 112 0.92 8.48 -2.76
CA VAL A 112 1.73 9.71 -2.72
C VAL A 112 2.64 9.71 -1.49
N ALA A 113 3.78 10.40 -1.61
CA ALA A 113 4.62 10.72 -0.46
C ALA A 113 3.93 11.80 0.39
N GLY A 114 4.08 11.71 1.70
CA GLY A 114 3.65 12.74 2.65
C GLY A 114 4.25 12.51 4.02
N ASP A 115 3.90 13.34 4.99
CA ASP A 115 4.35 13.21 6.37
C ASP A 115 3.25 12.68 7.32
N GLN A 116 3.57 12.62 8.61
CA GLN A 116 2.60 12.22 9.64
C GLN A 116 1.43 13.20 9.74
N HIS A 117 1.65 14.49 9.52
CA HIS A 117 0.63 15.52 9.62
C HIS A 117 -0.32 15.46 8.41
N ASP A 118 0.17 15.22 7.21
CA ASP A 118 -0.63 14.92 6.02
C ASP A 118 -1.51 13.68 6.24
N ASN A 119 -0.93 12.63 6.84
CA ASN A 119 -1.68 11.44 7.21
C ASN A 119 -2.81 11.78 8.19
N MET A 120 -2.55 12.57 9.23
CA MET A 120 -3.56 12.97 10.21
C MET A 120 -4.66 13.83 9.58
N ARG A 121 -4.32 14.80 8.73
CA ARG A 121 -5.28 15.61 7.97
C ARG A 121 -6.19 14.75 7.10
N ARG A 122 -5.61 13.77 6.40
CA ARG A 122 -6.36 12.81 5.58
C ARG A 122 -7.29 11.94 6.42
N MET A 123 -6.80 11.43 7.54
CA MET A 123 -7.61 10.61 8.46
C MET A 123 -8.80 11.41 8.99
N ALA A 124 -8.62 12.70 9.29
CA ALA A 124 -9.72 13.59 9.67
C ALA A 124 -10.71 13.80 8.51
N ARG A 125 -10.23 14.17 7.31
CA ARG A 125 -11.06 14.39 6.11
C ARG A 125 -11.90 13.18 5.71
N THR A 126 -11.34 11.98 5.86
CA THR A 126 -12.00 10.71 5.48
C THR A 126 -12.85 10.11 6.60
N GLY A 127 -12.99 10.80 7.75
CA GLY A 127 -13.75 10.29 8.89
C GLY A 127 -13.14 9.01 9.50
N ARG A 128 -11.84 8.79 9.29
CA ARG A 128 -11.08 7.66 9.83
C ARG A 128 -10.38 7.99 11.15
N GLY A 129 -10.43 9.24 11.60
CA GLY A 129 -9.93 9.66 12.91
C GLY A 129 -10.65 8.94 14.04
N GLY A 130 -9.94 8.07 14.75
CA GLY A 130 -10.45 7.23 15.83
C GLY A 130 -10.77 8.00 17.11
N GLY A 131 -11.80 8.85 17.09
CA GLY A 131 -12.55 9.10 18.32
C GLY A 131 -13.06 7.77 18.87
N ARG A 132 -13.13 7.62 20.20
CA ARG A 132 -13.63 6.40 20.85
C ARG A 132 -15.02 6.08 20.31
N SER A 133 -15.10 5.11 19.39
CA SER A 133 -16.37 4.66 18.84
C SER A 133 -17.15 3.98 19.97
N VAL A 134 -18.09 4.69 20.57
CA VAL A 134 -19.08 4.14 21.51
C VAL A 134 -19.97 3.09 20.85
N ILE A 135 -19.94 2.99 19.51
CA ILE A 135 -20.69 2.00 18.73
C ILE A 135 -19.69 0.99 18.16
N ARG A 136 -19.61 -0.20 18.79
CA ARG A 136 -19.05 -1.40 18.14
C ARG A 136 -20.02 -1.81 17.02
N GLY A 137 -19.62 -1.68 15.76
CA GLY A 137 -20.38 -2.24 14.64
C GLY A 137 -20.54 -1.36 13.39
N ALA A 138 -20.16 -0.09 13.41
CA ALA A 138 -20.28 0.78 12.24
C ALA A 138 -19.10 0.59 11.25
N GLY A 139 -19.04 -0.56 10.57
CA GLY A 139 -18.54 -0.76 9.18
C GLY A 139 -17.14 -0.25 8.74
N ARG A 140 -16.33 0.38 9.58
CA ARG A 140 -15.05 1.03 9.20
C ARG A 140 -13.85 0.57 10.04
N GLY A 141 -13.89 -0.69 10.50
CA GLY A 141 -12.82 -1.33 11.26
C GLY A 141 -11.68 -1.87 10.38
N HIS A 142 -10.62 -2.38 11.01
CA HIS A 142 -9.52 -3.06 10.30
C HIS A 142 -10.01 -4.28 9.50
N ASP A 143 -10.99 -5.00 10.03
CA ASP A 143 -11.57 -6.18 9.38
C ASP A 143 -12.28 -5.83 8.06
N SER A 144 -12.97 -4.68 7.98
CA SER A 144 -13.58 -4.24 6.72
C SER A 144 -12.54 -3.81 5.68
N ARG A 145 -11.41 -3.21 6.11
CA ARG A 145 -10.29 -2.92 5.21
C ARG A 145 -9.65 -4.18 4.65
N ARG A 146 -9.39 -5.18 5.51
CA ARG A 146 -8.79 -6.43 5.07
C ARG A 146 -9.73 -7.19 4.13
N ALA A 147 -11.03 -7.25 4.45
CA ALA A 147 -12.02 -7.87 3.57
C ALA A 147 -12.04 -7.22 2.18
N LEU A 148 -12.07 -5.89 2.12
CA LEU A 148 -11.97 -5.14 0.85
C LEU A 148 -10.69 -5.49 0.08
N SER A 149 -9.53 -5.46 0.74
CA SER A 149 -8.25 -5.79 0.12
C SER A 149 -8.20 -7.21 -0.44
N VAL A 150 -8.78 -8.18 0.28
CA VAL A 150 -8.89 -9.56 -0.20
C VAL A 150 -9.83 -9.66 -1.40
N ALA A 151 -11.02 -9.06 -1.32
CA ALA A 151 -11.98 -9.06 -2.43
C ALA A 151 -11.38 -8.45 -3.71
N LEU A 152 -10.70 -7.30 -3.59
CA LEU A 152 -10.01 -6.67 -4.71
C LEU A 152 -8.90 -7.55 -5.30
N ARG A 153 -8.14 -8.25 -4.45
CA ARG A 153 -7.14 -9.20 -4.93
C ARG A 153 -7.79 -10.33 -5.72
N GLU A 154 -8.84 -10.95 -5.20
CA GLU A 154 -9.51 -12.07 -5.87
C GLU A 154 -10.11 -11.63 -7.22
N ALA A 155 -10.70 -10.43 -7.29
CA ALA A 155 -11.26 -9.84 -8.51
C ALA A 155 -10.24 -9.73 -9.67
N VAL A 156 -8.94 -9.65 -9.37
CA VAL A 156 -7.90 -9.48 -10.39
C VAL A 156 -6.86 -10.61 -10.40
N ARG A 157 -7.06 -11.66 -9.58
CA ARG A 157 -6.03 -12.67 -9.26
C ARG A 157 -5.51 -13.44 -10.46
N HIS A 158 -6.31 -13.55 -11.51
CA HIS A 158 -5.94 -14.23 -12.76
C HIS A 158 -5.13 -13.34 -13.72
N GLY A 159 -4.59 -12.22 -13.23
CA GLY A 159 -3.75 -11.30 -14.01
C GLY A 159 -4.54 -10.45 -15.00
N LYS A 160 -5.87 -10.53 -14.97
CA LYS A 160 -6.79 -9.74 -15.80
C LYS A 160 -7.60 -8.82 -14.92
N TRP A 161 -7.81 -7.60 -15.40
CA TRP A 161 -8.67 -6.64 -14.73
C TRP A 161 -10.14 -6.96 -15.03
N ASP A 162 -10.88 -7.39 -14.01
CA ASP A 162 -12.33 -7.51 -14.06
C ASP A 162 -12.95 -6.25 -13.44
N ALA A 163 -13.47 -5.36 -14.30
CA ALA A 163 -14.02 -4.08 -13.86
C ALA A 163 -15.27 -4.23 -13.00
N GLU A 164 -16.11 -5.24 -13.28
CA GLU A 164 -17.35 -5.50 -12.55
C GLU A 164 -17.03 -6.05 -11.17
N ALA A 165 -16.18 -7.08 -11.09
CA ALA A 165 -15.77 -7.64 -9.79
C ALA A 165 -15.02 -6.62 -8.91
N VAL A 166 -14.22 -5.73 -9.52
CA VAL A 166 -13.57 -4.62 -8.78
C VAL A 166 -14.61 -3.61 -8.27
N TYR A 167 -15.61 -3.26 -9.08
CA TYR A 167 -16.69 -2.37 -8.65
C TYR A 167 -17.48 -2.97 -7.48
N GLU A 168 -17.89 -4.23 -7.60
CA GLU A 168 -18.62 -4.97 -6.56
C GLU A 168 -17.85 -5.03 -5.24
N ALA A 169 -16.55 -5.32 -5.32
CA ALA A 169 -15.67 -5.33 -4.15
C ALA A 169 -15.61 -3.97 -3.44
N ARG A 170 -15.62 -2.86 -4.19
CA ARG A 170 -15.57 -1.49 -3.60
C ARG A 170 -16.90 -1.02 -3.06
N SER A 171 -18.00 -1.36 -3.72
CA SER A 171 -19.35 -0.96 -3.30
C SER A 171 -19.82 -1.72 -2.07
N GLY A 172 -19.17 -2.85 -1.74
CA GLY A 172 -19.65 -3.76 -0.71
C GLY A 172 -20.93 -4.49 -1.12
N SER A 173 -21.26 -4.41 -2.42
CA SER A 173 -22.46 -4.93 -3.07
C SER A 173 -22.37 -6.41 -3.40
N GLY A 174 -21.22 -7.03 -3.15
CA GLY A 174 -21.04 -8.48 -3.15
C GLY A 174 -22.04 -9.13 -2.22
N LEU A 175 -23.22 -9.45 -2.77
CA LEU A 175 -24.30 -10.16 -2.15
C LEU A 175 -23.69 -11.39 -1.47
N LYS A 176 -23.84 -11.46 -0.14
CA LYS A 176 -23.85 -12.74 0.55
C LYS A 176 -25.10 -13.48 0.05
N LEU A 177 -25.02 -14.12 -1.10
CA LEU A 177 -25.89 -15.25 -1.39
C LEU A 177 -25.27 -16.45 -0.68
N PHE A 178 -26.13 -17.04 0.16
CA PHE A 178 -25.88 -18.16 1.05
C PHE A 178 -25.26 -19.36 0.33
#